data_AF-A0A3D5JTT3-F1
#
_entry.id   AF-A0A3D5JTT3-F1
#
_cell.length_a   1.000
_cell.length_b   1.000
_cell.length_c   1.000
_cell.angle_alpha   90.00
_cell.angle_beta   90.00
_cell.angle_gamma   90.00
#
_symmetry.space_group_name_H-M   'P 1'
#
loop_
_entity.id
_entity.type
_entity.pdbx_description
1 polymer ?
#
loop_
_entity_poly.entity_id
_entity_poly.type
_entity_poly.pdbx_seq_one_letter_code
_entity_poly.pdbx_strand_id
1 'polypeptide(L)'
;IRLGAYVGVVVLALGVHMVVTYGTAVWLSGRSPLSFFRDTQEATVMAFSTASSNATLPTALRVADQMGLPQKVSRFVLTVGATANQNGTALFEGVTVIFLAQFFGVDLSIGQQIMVMAVCILGGIGTAGVPSGSLPVVAMICAMVGVNPLGIGLILGVNHFLDMCRTALNVTGDLALTTLVAKGETEDSPVPVQVSRD
;
A
#
# COMPACT_ATOMS: atom_id res chain seq x y z
N ILE A 1 21.06 -2.02 -17.33
CA ILE A 1 21.51 -1.17 -16.20
C ILE A 1 20.40 -0.26 -15.68
N ARG A 2 19.71 0.53 -16.53
CA ARG A 2 18.65 1.47 -16.08
C ARG A 2 17.44 0.82 -15.39
N LEU A 3 16.92 -0.31 -15.91
CA LEU A 3 15.73 -0.97 -15.33
C LEU A 3 16.00 -1.61 -13.96
N GLY A 4 17.17 -2.24 -13.77
CA GLY A 4 17.55 -2.83 -12.47
C GLY A 4 17.72 -1.76 -11.38
N ALA A 5 18.29 -0.60 -11.73
CA ALA A 5 18.36 0.54 -10.82
C ALA A 5 16.96 1.05 -10.45
N TYR A 6 16.05 1.18 -11.42
CA TYR A 6 14.64 1.53 -11.17
C TYR A 6 13.97 0.55 -10.19
N VAL A 7 14.08 -0.76 -10.44
CA VAL A 7 13.54 -1.78 -9.52
C VAL A 7 14.13 -1.62 -8.12
N GLY A 8 15.45 -1.42 -8.03
CA GLY A 8 16.14 -1.18 -6.75
C GLY A 8 15.60 0.05 -6.02
N VAL A 9 15.36 1.16 -6.72
CA VAL A 9 14.79 2.39 -6.13
C VAL A 9 13.38 2.14 -5.62
N VAL A 10 12.51 1.48 -6.40
CA VAL A 10 11.15 1.16 -5.97
C VAL A 10 11.17 0.27 -4.72
N VAL A 11 11.90 -0.85 -4.77
CA VAL A 11 11.97 -1.79 -3.64
C VAL A 11 12.57 -1.12 -2.41
N LEU A 12 13.59 -0.27 -2.57
CA LEU A 12 14.17 0.47 -1.46
C LEU A 12 13.17 1.46 -0.86
N ALA A 13 12.46 2.23 -1.69
CA ALA A 13 11.46 3.19 -1.21
C ALA A 13 10.33 2.49 -0.44
N LEU A 14 9.84 1.36 -0.95
CA LEU A 14 8.85 0.54 -0.27
C LEU A 14 9.41 -0.02 1.05
N GLY A 15 10.63 -0.58 1.03
CA GLY A 15 11.28 -1.12 2.24
C GLY A 15 11.51 -0.07 3.32
N VAL A 16 11.95 1.13 2.94
CA VAL A 16 12.11 2.27 3.86
C VAL A 16 10.76 2.67 4.45
N HIS A 17 9.72 2.82 3.64
CA HIS A 17 8.39 3.19 4.14
C HIS A 17 7.82 2.10 5.07
N MET A 18 7.98 0.82 4.71
CA MET A 18 7.58 -0.31 5.53
C MET A 18 8.25 -0.28 6.91
N VAL A 19 9.59 -0.19 6.95
CA VAL A 19 10.34 -0.30 8.20
C VAL A 19 10.26 0.98 9.02
N VAL A 20 10.46 2.14 8.39
CA VAL A 20 10.55 3.42 9.09
C VAL A 20 9.17 3.94 9.41
N THR A 21 8.28 4.10 8.42
CA THR A 21 6.98 4.72 8.66
C THR A 21 6.04 3.81 9.44
N TYR A 22 5.84 2.57 8.99
CA TYR A 22 4.95 1.65 9.72
C TYR A 22 5.58 1.13 11.00
N GLY A 23 6.91 0.89 11.03
CA GLY A 23 7.58 0.56 12.28
C GLY A 23 7.45 1.66 13.33
N THR A 24 7.55 2.95 12.94
CA THR A 24 7.30 4.07 13.85
C THR A 24 5.83 4.12 14.30
N ALA A 25 4.88 3.94 13.38
CA ALA A 25 3.45 3.93 13.72
C ALA A 25 3.11 2.84 14.75
N VAL A 26 3.66 1.63 14.58
CA VAL A 26 3.50 0.51 15.52
C VAL A 26 4.19 0.81 16.85
N TRP A 27 5.40 1.38 16.82
CA TRP A 27 6.08 1.78 18.05
C TRP A 27 5.26 2.81 18.86
N LEU A 28 4.67 3.80 18.18
CA LEU A 28 3.77 4.78 18.81
C LEU A 28 2.49 4.14 19.37
N SER A 29 2.07 2.99 18.84
CA SER A 29 0.96 2.20 19.38
C SER A 29 1.30 1.55 20.73
N GLY A 30 2.57 1.55 21.14
CA GLY A 30 3.07 0.84 22.33
C GLY A 30 3.41 -0.64 22.08
N ARG A 31 3.32 -1.11 20.82
CA ARG A 31 3.69 -2.48 20.43
C ARG A 31 5.11 -2.50 19.87
N SER A 32 5.83 -3.60 20.08
CA SER A 32 7.16 -3.78 19.48
C SER A 32 7.05 -3.92 17.97
N PRO A 33 7.74 -3.09 17.16
CA PRO A 33 7.75 -3.23 15.70
C PRO A 33 8.24 -4.60 15.24
N LEU A 34 9.23 -5.16 15.93
CA LEU A 34 9.79 -6.47 15.59
C LEU A 34 8.78 -7.60 15.84
N SER A 35 8.02 -7.53 16.93
CA SER A 35 6.93 -8.49 17.18
C SER A 35 5.83 -8.33 16.15
N PHE A 36 5.46 -7.10 15.81
CA PHE A 36 4.46 -6.82 14.79
C PHE A 36 4.81 -7.46 13.44
N PHE A 37 6.02 -7.22 12.91
CA PHE A 37 6.39 -7.80 11.61
C PHE A 37 6.43 -9.33 11.63
N ARG A 38 6.75 -9.95 12.78
CA ARG A 38 6.67 -11.40 12.95
C ARG A 38 5.23 -11.88 12.93
N ASP A 39 4.35 -11.20 13.67
CA ASP A 39 2.96 -11.59 13.82
C ASP A 39 2.16 -11.36 12.52
N THR A 40 2.52 -10.36 11.71
CA THR A 40 1.86 -10.06 10.43
C THR A 40 2.41 -10.83 9.23
N GLN A 41 3.44 -11.67 9.42
CA GLN A 41 4.16 -12.34 8.34
C GLN A 41 3.22 -13.12 7.41
N GLU A 42 2.21 -13.82 7.96
CA GLU A 42 1.26 -14.60 7.17
C GLU A 42 0.48 -13.72 6.17
N ALA A 43 -0.05 -12.58 6.63
CA ALA A 43 -0.77 -11.64 5.78
C ALA A 43 0.16 -10.97 4.77
N THR A 44 1.37 -10.59 5.18
CA THR A 44 2.36 -9.96 4.29
C THR A 44 2.77 -10.91 3.14
N VAL A 45 3.01 -12.19 3.43
CA VAL A 45 3.38 -13.20 2.41
C VAL A 45 2.19 -13.54 1.51
N MET A 46 0.97 -13.62 2.06
CA MET A 46 -0.24 -13.80 1.26
C MET A 46 -0.47 -12.62 0.30
N ALA A 47 -0.30 -11.38 0.78
CA ALA A 47 -0.39 -10.17 -0.04
C ALA A 47 0.67 -10.15 -1.15
N PHE A 48 1.91 -10.51 -0.81
CA PHE A 48 2.97 -10.64 -1.80
C PHE A 48 2.62 -11.68 -2.86
N SER A 49 2.15 -12.86 -2.45
CA SER A 49 1.88 -13.98 -3.36
C SER A 49 0.67 -13.73 -4.27
N THR A 50 -0.36 -13.06 -3.76
CA THR A 50 -1.60 -12.82 -4.51
C THR A 50 -1.57 -11.54 -5.34
N ALA A 51 -0.69 -10.58 -4.99
CA ALA A 51 -0.72 -9.22 -5.53
C ALA A 51 -2.11 -8.55 -5.44
N SER A 52 -2.92 -8.92 -4.43
CA SER A 52 -4.24 -8.31 -4.19
C SER A 52 -4.52 -8.12 -2.69
N SER A 53 -4.79 -6.87 -2.30
CA SER A 53 -5.21 -6.53 -0.94
C SER A 53 -6.57 -7.16 -0.63
N ASN A 54 -7.49 -7.15 -1.60
CA ASN A 54 -8.83 -7.73 -1.44
C ASN A 54 -8.78 -9.25 -1.28
N ALA A 55 -7.94 -9.95 -2.04
CA ALA A 55 -7.76 -11.40 -1.88
C ALA A 55 -7.11 -11.76 -0.53
N THR A 56 -6.36 -10.83 0.07
CA THR A 56 -5.65 -11.03 1.34
C THR A 56 -6.48 -10.63 2.56
N LEU A 57 -7.56 -9.85 2.38
CA LEU A 57 -8.38 -9.32 3.47
C LEU A 57 -8.84 -10.40 4.49
N PRO A 58 -9.31 -11.60 4.09
CA PRO A 58 -9.68 -12.65 5.05
C PRO A 58 -8.51 -13.08 5.94
N THR A 59 -7.30 -13.20 5.36
CA THR A 59 -6.08 -13.53 6.11
C THR A 59 -5.67 -12.39 7.03
N ALA A 60 -5.75 -11.14 6.58
CA ALA A 60 -5.44 -9.97 7.40
C ALA A 60 -6.38 -9.85 8.61
N LEU A 61 -7.68 -10.09 8.44
CA LEU A 61 -8.65 -10.11 9.54
C LEU A 61 -8.32 -11.19 10.58
N ARG A 62 -8.01 -12.41 10.13
CA ARG A 62 -7.61 -13.50 11.03
C ARG A 62 -6.32 -13.20 11.78
N VAL A 63 -5.33 -12.60 11.11
CA VAL A 63 -4.07 -12.16 11.74
C VAL A 63 -4.34 -11.07 12.77
N ALA A 64 -5.20 -10.10 12.48
CA ALA A 64 -5.60 -9.08 13.44
C ALA A 64 -6.27 -9.67 14.70
N ASP A 65 -7.14 -10.67 14.52
CA ASP A 65 -7.74 -11.40 15.65
C ASP A 65 -6.68 -12.13 16.49
N GLN A 66 -5.69 -12.79 15.85
CA GLN A 66 -4.57 -13.45 16.55
C GLN A 66 -3.67 -12.46 17.29
N MET A 67 -3.55 -11.23 16.79
CA MET A 67 -2.81 -10.15 17.45
C MET A 67 -3.58 -9.54 18.64
N GLY A 68 -4.84 -9.93 18.86
CA GLY A 68 -5.71 -9.41 19.91
C GLY A 68 -6.26 -8.01 19.62
N LEU A 69 -6.39 -7.63 18.35
CA LEU A 69 -6.92 -6.32 17.96
C LEU A 69 -8.46 -6.32 18.06
N PRO A 70 -9.12 -5.23 18.53
CA PRO A 70 -10.57 -5.18 18.65
C PRO A 70 -11.27 -5.40 17.31
N GLN A 71 -12.22 -6.34 17.25
CA GLN A 71 -12.87 -6.74 15.99
C GLN A 71 -13.55 -5.60 15.25
N LYS A 72 -14.14 -4.65 15.97
CA LYS A 72 -14.78 -3.47 15.37
C LYS A 72 -13.76 -2.59 14.64
N VAL A 73 -12.59 -2.40 15.25
CA VAL A 73 -11.49 -1.60 14.67
C VAL A 73 -10.87 -2.35 13.49
N SER A 74 -10.52 -3.63 13.67
CA SER A 74 -9.88 -4.42 12.61
C SER A 74 -10.79 -4.58 11.39
N ARG A 75 -12.07 -4.90 11.56
CA ARG A 75 -13.02 -5.01 10.44
C ARG A 75 -13.16 -3.69 9.69
N PHE A 76 -13.29 -2.56 10.38
CA PHE A 76 -13.44 -1.28 9.72
C PHE A 76 -12.15 -0.85 9.00
N VAL A 77 -11.03 -0.81 9.72
CA VAL A 77 -9.77 -0.28 9.20
C VAL A 77 -9.23 -1.17 8.07
N LEU A 78 -9.25 -2.50 8.21
CA LEU A 78 -8.74 -3.40 7.16
C LEU A 78 -9.63 -3.42 5.92
N THR A 79 -10.97 -3.32 6.07
CA THR A 79 -11.88 -3.30 4.92
C THR A 79 -11.75 -1.99 4.13
N VAL A 80 -11.69 -0.86 4.83
CA VAL A 80 -11.46 0.44 4.19
C VAL A 80 -10.05 0.50 3.59
N GLY A 81 -9.04 0.05 4.35
CA GLY A 81 -7.64 0.04 3.96
C GLY A 81 -7.35 -0.76 2.68
N ALA A 82 -7.98 -1.92 2.52
CA ALA A 82 -7.82 -2.77 1.33
C ALA A 82 -8.15 -2.03 0.01
N THR A 83 -8.96 -0.98 0.07
CA THR A 83 -9.27 -0.11 -1.08
C THR A 83 -8.56 1.25 -1.02
N ALA A 84 -8.52 1.89 0.15
CA ALA A 84 -8.15 3.30 0.27
C ALA A 84 -6.71 3.57 0.76
N ASN A 85 -5.98 2.55 1.25
CA ASN A 85 -4.62 2.70 1.77
C ASN A 85 -3.59 2.12 0.79
N GLN A 86 -3.48 2.71 -0.40
CA GLN A 86 -2.56 2.25 -1.44
C GLN A 86 -1.22 3.02 -1.46
N ASN A 87 -0.56 3.19 -0.30
CA ASN A 87 0.69 3.94 -0.19
C ASN A 87 1.81 3.40 -1.08
N GLY A 88 1.96 2.08 -1.16
CA GLY A 88 2.95 1.43 -2.02
C GLY A 88 2.68 1.70 -3.49
N THR A 89 1.41 1.79 -3.87
CA THR A 89 0.98 2.13 -5.23
C THR A 89 1.36 3.57 -5.55
N ALA A 90 1.05 4.53 -4.67
CA ALA A 90 1.40 5.93 -4.85
C ALA A 90 2.92 6.14 -4.95
N LEU A 91 3.71 5.46 -4.11
CA LEU A 91 5.18 5.50 -4.16
C LEU A 91 5.71 4.98 -5.50
N PHE A 92 5.20 3.84 -5.96
CA PHE A 92 5.58 3.28 -7.25
C PHE A 92 5.20 4.19 -8.41
N GLU A 93 4.01 4.77 -8.41
CA GLU A 93 3.54 5.66 -9.47
C GLU A 93 4.48 6.87 -9.59
N GLY A 94 4.80 7.52 -8.47
CA GLY A 94 5.71 8.66 -8.44
C GLY A 94 7.11 8.32 -8.95
N VAL A 95 7.70 7.23 -8.43
CA VAL A 95 9.03 6.77 -8.87
C VAL A 95 9.02 6.40 -10.36
N THR A 96 7.94 5.77 -10.83
CA THR A 96 7.78 5.35 -12.23
C THR A 96 7.69 6.53 -13.18
N VAL A 97 6.89 7.55 -12.85
CA VAL A 97 6.76 8.76 -13.67
C VAL A 97 8.09 9.48 -13.77
N ILE A 98 8.81 9.63 -12.65
CA ILE A 98 10.15 10.26 -12.63
C ILE A 98 11.14 9.43 -13.46
N PHE A 99 11.14 8.11 -13.32
CA PHE A 99 11.98 7.22 -14.11
C PHE A 99 11.71 7.36 -15.62
N LEU A 100 10.45 7.36 -16.02
CA LEU A 100 10.07 7.49 -17.44
C LEU A 100 10.44 8.88 -17.98
N ALA A 101 10.25 9.94 -17.19
CA ALA A 101 10.68 11.29 -17.56
C ALA A 101 12.19 11.34 -17.82
N GLN A 102 12.99 10.81 -16.88
CA GLN A 102 14.44 10.71 -17.04
C GLN A 102 14.86 9.83 -18.22
N PHE A 103 14.13 8.75 -18.48
CA PHE A 103 14.42 7.85 -19.59
C PHE A 103 14.21 8.52 -20.95
N PHE A 104 13.14 9.30 -21.09
CA PHE A 104 12.80 10.02 -22.33
C PHE A 104 13.43 11.42 -22.42
N GLY A 105 14.18 11.86 -21.42
CA GLY A 105 14.81 13.19 -21.40
C GLY A 105 13.81 14.33 -21.22
N VAL A 106 12.69 14.08 -20.52
CA VAL A 106 11.71 15.09 -20.15
C VAL A 106 12.08 15.65 -18.78
N ASP A 107 12.40 16.94 -18.71
CA ASP A 107 12.71 17.62 -17.46
C ASP A 107 11.42 17.99 -16.72
N LEU A 108 11.23 17.42 -15.53
CA LEU A 108 10.12 17.77 -14.65
C LEU A 108 10.52 18.90 -13.71
N SER A 109 9.85 20.04 -13.85
CA SER A 109 9.96 21.14 -12.88
C SER A 109 9.52 20.69 -11.48
N ILE A 110 9.99 21.37 -10.44
CA ILE A 110 9.58 21.10 -9.05
C ILE A 110 8.05 21.16 -8.90
N GLY A 111 7.39 22.10 -9.58
CA GLY A 111 5.92 22.20 -9.58
C GLY A 111 5.24 20.96 -10.18
N GLN A 112 5.76 20.43 -11.29
CA GLN A 112 5.27 19.18 -11.88
C GLN A 112 5.52 17.98 -10.96
N GLN A 113 6.67 17.91 -10.27
CA GLN A 113 6.95 16.83 -9.32
C GLN A 113 5.99 16.85 -8.12
N ILE A 114 5.69 18.03 -7.58
CA ILE A 114 4.70 18.19 -6.50
C ILE A 114 3.31 17.79 -6.98
N MET A 115 2.92 18.20 -8.18
CA MET A 115 1.65 17.81 -8.79
C MET A 115 1.57 16.29 -8.97
N VAL A 116 2.63 15.64 -9.51
CA VAL A 116 2.70 14.17 -9.64
C VAL A 116 2.49 13.51 -8.28
N MET A 117 3.20 13.96 -7.24
CA MET A 117 3.05 13.44 -5.88
C MET A 117 1.59 13.55 -5.40
N ALA A 118 0.96 14.71 -5.56
CA ALA A 118 -0.42 14.92 -5.15
C ALA A 118 -1.40 14.00 -5.89
N VAL A 119 -1.21 13.83 -7.21
CA VAL A 119 -2.06 12.94 -8.02
C VAL A 119 -1.87 11.47 -7.62
N CYS A 120 -0.64 11.02 -7.36
CA CYS A 120 -0.39 9.66 -6.87
C CYS A 120 -1.08 9.41 -5.52
N ILE A 121 -1.03 10.37 -4.59
CA ILE A 121 -1.69 10.27 -3.29
C ILE A 121 -3.21 10.17 -3.46
N LEU A 122 -3.80 10.99 -4.32
CA LEU A 122 -5.24 10.95 -4.61
C LEU A 122 -5.64 9.65 -5.32
N GLY A 123 -4.83 9.19 -6.27
CA GLY A 123 -5.01 7.92 -6.98
C GLY A 123 -4.97 6.71 -6.05
N GLY A 124 -4.17 6.78 -4.99
CA GLY A 124 -4.08 5.75 -3.95
C GLY A 124 -5.38 5.52 -3.14
N ILE A 125 -6.34 6.44 -3.19
CA ILE A 125 -7.65 6.28 -2.53
C ILE A 125 -8.67 5.63 -3.47
N GLY A 126 -8.52 5.83 -4.79
CA GLY A 126 -9.50 5.42 -5.80
C GLY A 126 -9.16 4.12 -6.55
N THR A 127 -7.97 3.56 -6.34
CA THR A 127 -7.51 2.35 -7.05
C THR A 127 -8.02 1.10 -6.33
N ALA A 128 -8.83 0.28 -7.02
CA ALA A 128 -9.27 -1.00 -6.48
C ALA A 128 -8.05 -1.89 -6.13
N GLY A 129 -8.11 -2.58 -4.98
CA GLY A 129 -7.06 -3.49 -4.48
C GLY A 129 -6.90 -4.79 -5.27
N VAL A 130 -6.83 -4.67 -6.60
CA VAL A 130 -6.72 -5.75 -7.59
C VAL A 130 -5.39 -5.65 -8.35
N PRO A 131 -4.88 -6.76 -8.89
CA PRO A 131 -3.57 -6.77 -9.54
C PRO A 131 -3.47 -5.76 -10.69
N SER A 132 -2.33 -5.09 -10.79
CA SER A 132 -1.94 -4.19 -11.88
C SER A 132 -2.87 -2.98 -12.10
N GLY A 133 -3.66 -2.59 -11.10
CA GLY A 133 -4.57 -1.44 -11.17
C GLY A 133 -3.89 -0.08 -11.35
N SER A 134 -2.58 0.03 -11.11
CA SER A 134 -1.83 1.31 -11.13
C SER A 134 -1.41 1.78 -12.51
N LEU A 135 -1.30 0.90 -13.50
CA LEU A 135 -0.73 1.25 -14.81
C LEU A 135 -1.53 2.32 -15.57
N PRO A 136 -2.89 2.29 -15.57
CA PRO A 136 -3.68 3.37 -16.14
C PRO A 136 -3.43 4.74 -15.47
N VAL A 137 -3.23 4.75 -14.15
CA VAL A 137 -2.93 5.98 -13.39
C VAL A 137 -1.55 6.52 -13.77
N VAL A 138 -0.53 5.66 -13.86
CA VAL A 138 0.80 6.05 -14.36
C VAL A 138 0.72 6.65 -15.77
N ALA A 139 -0.02 6.02 -16.68
CA ALA A 139 -0.18 6.49 -18.05
C ALA A 139 -0.84 7.87 -18.11
N MET A 140 -1.88 8.08 -17.29
CA MET A 140 -2.55 9.37 -17.12
C MET A 140 -1.56 10.45 -16.62
N ILE A 141 -0.81 10.17 -15.56
CA ILE A 141 0.15 11.12 -14.98
C ILE A 141 1.24 11.45 -16.00
N CYS A 142 1.77 10.46 -16.73
CA CYS A 142 2.75 10.68 -17.79
C CYS A 142 2.23 11.68 -18.83
N ALA A 143 0.99 11.51 -19.30
CA ALA A 143 0.37 12.43 -20.25
C ALA A 143 0.25 13.86 -19.70
N MET A 144 -0.07 14.00 -18.40
CA MET A 144 -0.19 15.32 -17.73
C MET A 144 1.15 16.08 -17.69
N VAL A 145 2.27 15.37 -17.60
CA VAL A 145 3.61 16.00 -17.51
C VAL A 145 4.41 15.96 -18.82
N GLY A 146 3.79 15.56 -19.93
CA GLY A 146 4.43 15.53 -21.25
C GLY A 146 5.37 14.34 -21.47
N VAL A 147 5.25 13.28 -20.67
CA VAL A 147 5.96 12.01 -20.86
C VAL A 147 5.12 11.08 -21.71
N ASN A 148 5.72 10.40 -22.69
CA ASN A 148 5.01 9.47 -23.57
C ASN A 148 4.44 8.28 -22.75
N PRO A 149 3.10 8.12 -22.67
CA PRO A 149 2.48 7.05 -21.89
C PRO A 149 2.83 5.64 -22.38
N LEU A 150 3.21 5.47 -23.66
CA LEU A 150 3.66 4.18 -24.18
C LEU A 150 4.96 3.70 -23.52
N GLY A 151 5.68 4.61 -22.84
CA GLY A 151 6.83 4.31 -22.02
C GLY A 151 6.61 3.25 -20.94
N ILE A 152 5.37 3.05 -20.48
CA ILE A 152 5.02 1.99 -19.54
C ILE A 152 5.41 0.58 -20.05
N GLY A 153 5.52 0.40 -21.36
CA GLY A 153 6.01 -0.84 -21.96
C GLY A 153 7.37 -1.29 -21.43
N LEU A 154 8.23 -0.34 -21.02
CA LEU A 154 9.56 -0.61 -20.48
C LEU A 154 9.54 -1.31 -19.11
N ILE A 155 8.48 -1.10 -18.33
CA ILE A 155 8.37 -1.62 -16.96
C ILE A 155 7.46 -2.86 -16.86
N LEU A 156 6.73 -3.21 -17.92
CA LEU A 156 5.80 -4.35 -17.90
C LEU A 156 6.48 -5.65 -17.46
N GLY A 157 7.73 -5.87 -17.88
CA GLY A 157 8.51 -7.06 -17.52
C GLY A 157 8.83 -7.20 -16.04
N VAL A 158 8.81 -6.10 -15.27
CA VAL A 158 9.07 -6.09 -13.82
C VAL A 158 7.84 -5.71 -13.00
N ASN A 159 6.77 -5.23 -13.64
CA ASN A 159 5.57 -4.72 -12.99
C ASN A 159 4.95 -5.77 -12.05
N HIS A 160 4.88 -7.03 -12.46
CA HIS A 160 4.28 -8.07 -11.62
C HIS A 160 5.00 -8.21 -10.28
N PHE A 161 6.33 -8.33 -10.29
CA PHE A 161 7.12 -8.39 -9.06
C PHE A 161 6.96 -7.13 -8.19
N LEU A 162 6.97 -5.95 -8.81
CA LEU A 162 6.75 -4.70 -8.08
C LEU A 162 5.32 -4.61 -7.53
N ASP A 163 4.33 -5.18 -8.20
CA ASP A 163 2.94 -5.31 -7.72
C ASP A 163 2.88 -6.10 -6.43
N MET A 164 3.50 -7.28 -6.41
CA MET A 164 3.63 -8.11 -5.22
C MET A 164 4.23 -7.34 -4.03
N CYS A 165 5.31 -6.58 -4.26
CA CYS A 165 5.93 -5.74 -3.21
C CYS A 165 4.99 -4.64 -2.69
N ARG A 166 4.26 -3.97 -3.59
CA ARG A 166 3.33 -2.89 -3.25
C ARG A 166 2.15 -3.41 -2.43
N THR A 167 1.55 -4.52 -2.85
CA THR A 167 0.45 -5.15 -2.13
C THR A 167 0.89 -5.57 -0.74
N ALA A 168 2.07 -6.21 -0.62
CA ALA A 168 2.63 -6.59 0.68
C ALA A 168 2.78 -5.38 1.61
N LEU A 169 3.27 -4.25 1.08
CA LEU A 169 3.38 -3.00 1.82
C LEU A 169 2.00 -2.49 2.27
N ASN A 170 1.03 -2.41 1.35
CA ASN A 170 -0.29 -1.85 1.65
C ASN A 170 -1.00 -2.65 2.75
N VAL A 171 -1.05 -3.98 2.63
CA VAL A 171 -1.69 -4.86 3.62
C VAL A 171 -1.00 -4.80 4.99
N THR A 172 0.34 -4.73 5.00
CA THR A 172 1.08 -4.58 6.25
C THR A 172 0.83 -3.21 6.88
N GLY A 173 0.69 -2.17 6.05
CA GLY A 173 0.27 -0.83 6.47
C GLY A 173 -1.11 -0.81 7.09
N ASP A 174 -2.08 -1.54 6.51
CA ASP A 174 -3.43 -1.66 7.06
C ASP A 174 -3.40 -2.24 8.48
N LEU A 175 -2.62 -3.30 8.70
CA LEU A 175 -2.42 -3.90 10.02
C LEU A 175 -1.70 -2.95 10.99
N ALA A 176 -0.70 -2.19 10.52
CA ALA A 176 0.02 -1.23 11.34
C ALA A 176 -0.90 -0.08 11.80
N LEU A 177 -1.71 0.45 10.89
CA LEU A 177 -2.72 1.48 11.19
C LEU A 177 -3.80 0.95 12.11
N THR A 178 -4.28 -0.27 11.88
CA THR A 178 -5.24 -0.94 12.79
C THR A 178 -4.66 -1.04 14.19
N THR A 179 -3.39 -1.42 14.32
CA THR A 179 -2.69 -1.52 15.62
C THR A 179 -2.58 -0.15 16.30
N LEU A 180 -2.26 0.90 15.53
CA LEU A 180 -2.17 2.27 16.05
C LEU A 180 -3.52 2.79 16.53
N VAL A 181 -4.59 2.60 15.75
CA VAL A 181 -5.95 3.04 16.10
C VAL A 181 -6.49 2.26 17.29
N ALA A 182 -6.21 0.94 17.37
CA ALA A 182 -6.64 0.09 18.48
C ALA A 182 -6.14 0.56 19.85
N LYS A 183 -4.99 1.26 19.93
CA LYS A 183 -4.51 1.86 21.19
C LYS A 183 -5.53 2.82 21.82
N GLY A 184 -6.31 3.51 20.99
CA GLY A 184 -7.31 4.48 21.44
C GLY A 184 -8.66 3.88 21.85
N GLU A 185 -8.89 2.58 21.62
CA GLU A 185 -10.18 1.92 21.78
C GLU A 185 -10.09 0.81 22.85
N THR A 186 -10.86 0.92 23.92
CA THR A 186 -11.09 -0.18 24.88
C THR A 186 -12.28 -1.03 24.46
N GLU A 187 -12.32 -2.32 24.82
CA GLU A 187 -13.32 -3.34 24.40
C GLU A 187 -14.82 -3.02 24.67
N ASP A 188 -15.16 -1.83 25.18
CA ASP A 188 -16.45 -1.55 25.84
C ASP A 188 -17.56 -1.01 24.91
N SER A 189 -17.61 -1.49 23.66
CA SER A 189 -18.78 -1.26 22.80
C SER A 189 -19.60 -2.54 22.71
N PRO A 190 -20.77 -2.63 23.37
CA PRO A 190 -21.59 -3.84 23.32
C PRO A 190 -21.98 -4.13 21.87
N VAL A 191 -21.72 -5.37 21.43
CA VAL A 191 -22.28 -5.89 20.18
C VAL A 191 -23.80 -5.84 20.31
N PRO A 192 -24.54 -5.19 19.41
CA PRO A 192 -25.99 -5.29 19.42
C PRO A 192 -26.33 -6.75 19.20
N VAL A 193 -26.88 -7.39 20.23
CA VAL A 193 -27.46 -8.73 20.12
C VAL A 193 -28.53 -8.63 19.02
N GLN A 194 -28.27 -9.27 17.88
CA GLN A 194 -29.32 -9.47 16.89
C GLN A 194 -30.36 -10.36 17.55
N VAL A 195 -31.47 -9.73 17.95
CA VAL A 195 -32.65 -10.42 18.45
C VAL A 195 -33.11 -11.35 17.33
N SER A 196 -33.00 -12.66 17.56
CA SER A 196 -33.68 -13.69 16.78
C SER A 196 -35.14 -13.28 16.68
N ARG A 197 -35.59 -12.97 15.47
CA ARG A 197 -37.02 -12.88 15.19
C ARG A 197 -37.48 -14.31 15.00
N ASP A 198 -38.01 -14.87 16.09
CA ASP A 198 -38.86 -16.05 16.07
C ASP A 198 -40.12 -15.81 15.22
#